data_AF-A0A368RWM1-F1
#
_entry.id   AF-A0A368RWM1-F1
#
_cell.length_a   1.000
_cell.length_b   1.000
_cell.length_c   1.000
_cell.angle_alpha   90.00
_cell.angle_beta   90.00
_cell.angle_gamma   90.00
#
_symmetry.space_group_name_H-M   'P 1'
#
loop_
_entity.id
_entity.type
_entity.pdbx_description
1 polymer ?
#
loop_
_entity_poly.entity_id
_entity_poly.type
_entity_poly.pdbx_seq_one_letter_code
_entity_poly.pdbx_strand_id
1 'polypeptide(L)'
;MTVGSLGLWLCGLLLRVAESSRTESRTMLRGAASRCTRAAARRLSSSAAEAEAVAASPAAVGARRKPSLDEGDWSYHPEWWGEEDGPGEGAQTVFRRHSECGNGVVSVSAYPASRPATEHWPAKERWLQERNARLYPESAGADQFKILGYQWRVMRFNDHTRQSTAKVMTCYRTSGQRSLFLMQQPHVLAVPYVKSMVSAGLTTLPCSAYDLPEAASGQDNMKILCIGHGGGSLPLFLASKFRGASVHIVEIDPVVVSASIEAMGFPMSSVKGLSSESMLPADADDLLWGGIHDRISLHIADAEDFIVSDSNQYDLVFIDAYDGDDIFPRKLWDVDGTFMKNLEKKVHPDHGTVVVNLHSDSELPASDAESVDQFQSILPMGRQVSQVCQAYKQHFGLAFTAAVPWLCNITLVACRDKAITSGVRLGLSRRDFVLGKLLSKSDMVERALGLPFPCLPYIKNGFTLVE
;
A
#
# COMPACT_ATOMS: atom_id res chain seq x y z
N MET A 1 12.28 55.69 37.14
CA MET A 1 13.15 55.14 36.09
C MET A 1 13.48 53.70 36.50
N THR A 2 12.55 52.77 36.29
CA THR A 2 12.50 51.80 35.16
C THR A 2 13.66 50.81 35.24
N VAL A 3 13.55 49.65 35.90
CA VAL A 3 12.73 48.45 35.57
C VAL A 3 12.84 48.12 34.09
N GLY A 4 13.88 47.36 33.72
CA GLY A 4 14.15 47.00 32.33
C GLY A 4 15.37 46.11 32.18
N SER A 5 15.45 44.99 32.91
CA SER A 5 16.47 43.96 32.61
C SER A 5 16.17 42.54 33.11
N LEU A 6 15.07 42.30 33.83
CA LEU A 6 14.71 40.94 34.27
C LEU A 6 13.67 40.22 33.38
N GLY A 7 13.09 40.90 32.38
CA GLY A 7 12.05 40.32 31.51
C GLY A 7 12.56 39.48 30.34
N LEU A 8 13.81 39.64 29.92
CA LEU A 8 14.35 38.99 28.71
C LEU A 8 15.04 37.64 28.97
N TRP A 9 15.42 37.34 30.22
CA TRP A 9 15.98 36.04 30.57
C TRP A 9 14.90 34.99 30.88
N LEU A 10 13.74 35.39 31.41
CA LEU A 10 12.63 34.45 31.66
C LEU A 10 11.91 34.03 30.37
N CYS A 11 11.81 34.89 29.35
CA CYS A 11 11.22 34.52 28.05
C CYS A 11 12.11 33.54 27.26
N GLY A 12 13.43 33.67 27.33
CA GLY A 12 14.36 32.73 26.67
C GLY A 12 14.39 31.34 27.32
N LEU A 13 14.19 31.26 28.65
CA LEU A 13 14.13 29.99 29.37
C LEU A 13 12.76 29.30 29.20
N LEU A 14 11.66 30.05 29.14
CA LEU A 14 10.32 29.50 28.85
C LEU A 14 10.19 29.01 27.40
N LEU A 15 10.85 29.64 26.42
CA LEU A 15 10.92 29.14 25.03
C LEU A 15 11.78 27.89 24.90
N ARG A 16 12.91 27.78 25.63
CA ARG A 16 13.72 26.56 25.66
C ARG A 16 13.09 25.41 26.45
N VAL A 17 12.32 25.70 27.50
CA VAL A 17 11.54 24.68 28.21
C VAL A 17 10.32 24.25 27.39
N ALA A 18 9.70 25.16 26.62
CA ALA A 18 8.61 24.81 25.69
C ALA A 18 9.10 24.06 24.43
N GLU A 19 10.31 24.34 23.95
CA GLU A 19 10.98 23.55 22.91
C GLU A 19 11.45 22.21 23.46
N SER A 20 12.03 22.15 24.65
CA SER A 20 12.41 20.88 25.32
C SER A 20 11.19 20.02 25.60
N SER A 21 10.08 20.59 26.09
CA SER A 21 8.84 19.85 26.35
C SER A 21 8.11 19.45 25.08
N ARG A 22 8.16 20.25 23.99
CA ARG A 22 7.66 19.84 22.66
C ARG A 22 8.54 18.77 22.02
N THR A 23 9.84 18.78 22.27
CA THR A 23 10.78 17.75 21.77
C THR A 23 10.62 16.46 22.57
N GLU A 24 10.43 16.53 23.89
CA GLU A 24 10.13 15.37 24.74
C GLU A 24 8.75 14.78 24.47
N SER A 25 7.70 15.60 24.29
CA SER A 25 6.37 15.10 23.87
C SER A 25 6.38 14.52 22.45
N ARG A 26 7.16 15.10 21.51
CA ARG A 26 7.37 14.52 20.16
C ARG A 26 8.16 13.21 20.19
N THR A 27 9.13 13.08 21.11
CA THR A 27 9.89 11.82 21.30
C THR A 27 9.02 10.75 21.98
N MET A 28 8.11 11.14 22.87
CA MET A 28 7.15 10.25 23.51
C MET A 28 6.08 9.71 22.54
N LEU A 29 5.54 10.54 21.64
CA LEU A 29 4.60 10.10 20.58
C LEU A 29 5.28 9.23 19.51
N ARG A 30 6.51 9.58 19.08
CA ARG A 30 7.34 8.73 18.19
C ARG A 30 7.65 7.35 18.80
N GLY A 31 7.79 7.30 20.12
CA GLY A 31 7.96 6.05 20.85
C GLY A 31 6.70 5.20 20.91
N ALA A 32 5.49 5.77 20.85
CA ALA A 32 4.24 5.05 21.08
C ALA A 32 3.82 4.14 19.90
N ALA A 33 3.90 4.63 18.66
CA ALA A 33 3.63 3.83 17.46
C ALA A 33 4.62 2.66 17.31
N SER A 34 5.90 2.92 17.61
CA SER A 34 6.95 1.89 17.70
C SER A 34 6.75 0.95 18.91
N ARG A 35 6.13 1.37 20.02
CA ARG A 35 5.83 0.54 21.20
C ARG A 35 4.67 -0.44 20.94
N CYS A 36 3.64 -0.02 20.21
CA CYS A 36 2.52 -0.90 19.83
C CYS A 36 2.97 -2.04 18.90
N THR A 37 3.90 -1.78 17.98
CA THR A 37 4.52 -2.82 17.14
C THR A 37 5.49 -3.73 17.90
N ARG A 38 6.19 -3.21 18.93
CA ARG A 38 7.14 -3.96 19.80
C ARG A 38 6.47 -5.08 20.61
N ALA A 39 5.27 -4.83 21.14
CA ALA A 39 4.53 -5.83 21.92
C ALA A 39 3.92 -6.93 21.03
N ALA A 40 3.56 -6.58 19.80
CA ALA A 40 3.04 -7.52 18.81
C ALA A 40 4.13 -8.45 18.25
N ALA A 41 5.31 -7.92 17.88
CA ALA A 41 6.40 -8.71 17.29
C ALA A 41 6.96 -9.78 18.25
N ARG A 42 7.21 -9.46 19.53
CA ARG A 42 7.75 -10.41 20.52
C ARG A 42 6.80 -11.57 20.87
N ARG A 43 5.49 -11.42 20.67
CA ARG A 43 4.49 -12.48 20.92
C ARG A 43 4.25 -13.40 19.71
N LEU A 44 4.75 -13.02 18.52
CA LEU A 44 4.48 -13.72 17.25
C LEU A 44 5.54 -14.76 16.88
N SER A 45 6.77 -14.63 17.38
CA SER A 45 7.83 -15.63 17.18
C SER A 45 7.49 -16.99 17.80
N SER A 46 6.65 -17.01 18.85
CA SER A 46 6.20 -18.26 19.50
C SER A 46 5.00 -18.91 18.81
N SER A 47 4.10 -18.14 18.16
CA SER A 47 2.90 -18.72 17.52
C SER A 47 3.14 -19.24 16.11
N ALA A 48 4.16 -18.73 15.39
CA ALA A 48 4.53 -19.23 14.08
C ALA A 48 5.04 -20.68 14.14
N ALA A 49 5.72 -21.05 15.23
CA ALA A 49 6.19 -22.42 15.49
C ALA A 49 5.04 -23.41 15.77
N GLU A 50 3.89 -22.94 16.26
CA GLU A 50 2.72 -23.79 16.54
C GLU A 50 1.83 -23.98 15.30
N ALA A 51 1.79 -23.02 14.38
CA ALA A 51 1.00 -23.10 13.15
C ALA A 51 1.55 -24.13 12.14
N GLU A 52 2.85 -24.41 12.18
CA GLU A 52 3.50 -25.44 11.34
C GLU A 52 3.09 -26.88 11.73
N ALA A 53 2.60 -27.10 12.96
CA ALA A 53 2.28 -28.43 13.48
C ALA A 53 0.89 -28.97 13.07
N VAL A 54 -0.01 -28.13 12.54
CA VAL A 54 -1.43 -28.49 12.30
C VAL A 54 -1.71 -28.88 10.83
N ALA A 55 -0.74 -28.74 9.93
CA ALA A 55 -0.91 -29.04 8.51
C ALA A 55 -0.56 -30.49 8.15
N ALA A 56 -1.34 -31.47 8.64
CA ALA A 56 -1.25 -32.86 8.18
C ALA A 56 -2.62 -33.55 8.15
N SER A 57 -3.30 -33.54 6.99
CA SER A 57 -3.74 -34.72 6.21
C SER A 57 -4.91 -34.38 5.24
N PRO A 58 -5.02 -35.03 4.05
CA PRO A 58 -5.91 -34.59 2.97
C PRO A 58 -7.15 -35.47 2.76
N ALA A 59 -8.25 -34.88 2.30
CA ALA A 59 -9.31 -35.59 1.56
C ALA A 59 -9.96 -34.69 0.51
N ALA A 60 -10.21 -35.27 -0.66
CA ALA A 60 -10.42 -34.66 -1.97
C ALA A 60 -11.79 -33.96 -2.18
N VAL A 61 -11.81 -32.84 -2.94
CA VAL A 61 -12.80 -32.52 -4.01
C VAL A 61 -12.22 -31.43 -4.94
N GLY A 62 -12.22 -31.70 -6.25
CA GLY A 62 -12.09 -30.71 -7.33
C GLY A 62 -10.67 -30.21 -7.60
N ALA A 63 -10.27 -30.15 -8.87
CA ALA A 63 -9.00 -29.56 -9.31
C ALA A 63 -8.97 -28.05 -9.03
N ARG A 64 -8.78 -27.67 -7.77
CA ARG A 64 -8.39 -26.31 -7.38
C ARG A 64 -7.05 -26.06 -8.04
N ARG A 65 -7.01 -25.09 -8.95
CA ARG A 65 -5.76 -24.48 -9.42
C ARG A 65 -4.97 -24.14 -8.15
N LYS A 66 -3.82 -24.80 -7.91
CA LYS A 66 -2.97 -24.47 -6.76
C LYS A 66 -2.73 -22.96 -6.81
N PRO A 67 -3.02 -22.20 -5.73
CA PRO A 67 -2.66 -20.80 -5.68
C PRO A 67 -1.19 -20.64 -6.06
N SER A 68 -0.89 -19.64 -6.89
CA SER A 68 0.50 -19.24 -7.10
C SER A 68 1.12 -18.91 -5.74
N LEU A 69 2.39 -19.27 -5.53
CA LEU A 69 3.12 -18.91 -4.33
C LEU A 69 3.03 -17.39 -4.09
N ASP A 70 2.62 -16.99 -2.89
CA ASP A 70 2.68 -15.59 -2.48
C ASP A 70 4.11 -15.21 -2.10
N GLU A 71 4.85 -14.69 -3.08
CA GLU A 71 6.21 -14.19 -2.85
C GLU A 71 6.27 -12.96 -1.95
N GLY A 72 5.12 -12.33 -1.65
CA GLY A 72 4.97 -11.23 -0.69
C GLY A 72 4.35 -11.66 0.63
N ASP A 73 4.27 -12.96 0.92
CA ASP A 73 3.72 -13.44 2.18
C ASP A 73 4.49 -12.88 3.39
N TRP A 74 3.77 -12.64 4.49
CA TRP A 74 4.38 -12.07 5.69
C TRP A 74 5.43 -12.99 6.32
N SER A 75 5.43 -14.29 6.04
CA SER A 75 6.53 -15.20 6.43
C SER A 75 7.90 -14.76 5.92
N TYR A 76 7.97 -13.99 4.81
CA TYR A 76 9.22 -13.43 4.27
C TYR A 76 9.61 -12.08 4.89
N HIS A 77 8.85 -11.57 5.89
CA HIS A 77 9.20 -10.32 6.56
C HIS A 77 10.63 -10.26 7.12
N PRO A 78 11.26 -11.34 7.62
CA PRO A 78 12.63 -11.23 8.15
C PRO A 78 13.65 -10.75 7.10
N GLU A 79 13.40 -11.01 5.81
CA GLU A 79 14.29 -10.61 4.71
C GLU A 79 14.38 -9.09 4.50
N TRP A 80 13.35 -8.34 4.91
CA TRP A 80 13.25 -6.90 4.59
C TRP A 80 12.74 -6.03 5.73
N TRP A 81 11.99 -6.61 6.66
CA TRP A 81 11.59 -5.99 7.91
C TRP A 81 12.75 -5.96 8.91
N GLY A 82 13.60 -7.00 8.89
CA GLY A 82 14.79 -7.18 9.74
C GLY A 82 14.48 -7.42 11.22
N GLU A 83 15.52 -7.35 12.06
CA GLU A 83 15.40 -7.13 13.51
C GLU A 83 15.29 -5.62 13.82
N GLU A 84 14.71 -5.26 14.98
CA GLU A 84 13.98 -4.01 15.22
C GLU A 84 14.74 -2.66 15.03
N ASP A 85 16.08 -2.64 14.92
CA ASP A 85 16.92 -1.41 15.02
C ASP A 85 17.75 -1.07 13.76
N GLY A 86 17.08 -0.89 12.62
CA GLY A 86 17.68 -0.28 11.43
C GLY A 86 17.84 -1.24 10.25
N PRO A 87 18.74 -0.95 9.29
CA PRO A 87 18.96 -1.84 8.16
C PRO A 87 19.51 -3.17 8.69
N GLY A 88 18.72 -4.25 8.62
CA GLY A 88 19.17 -5.61 8.97
C GLY A 88 20.47 -6.00 8.24
N GLU A 89 21.19 -7.00 8.75
CA GLU A 89 22.45 -7.44 8.14
C GLU A 89 22.32 -7.63 6.62
N GLY A 90 23.26 -7.07 5.86
CA GLY A 90 23.25 -7.11 4.40
C GLY A 90 22.47 -6.00 3.69
N ALA A 91 21.88 -5.06 4.43
CA ALA A 91 21.17 -3.93 3.84
C ALA A 91 22.13 -2.90 3.22
N GLN A 92 21.84 -2.49 1.97
CA GLN A 92 22.57 -1.41 1.30
C GLN A 92 21.65 -0.23 1.02
N THR A 93 22.03 0.97 1.44
CA THR A 93 21.33 2.19 1.00
C THR A 93 21.63 2.44 -0.47
N VAL A 94 20.60 2.42 -1.31
CA VAL A 94 20.70 2.61 -2.77
C VAL A 94 20.10 3.93 -3.25
N PHE A 95 19.42 4.64 -2.37
CA PHE A 95 18.89 5.98 -2.62
C PHE A 95 18.84 6.75 -1.31
N ARG A 96 19.19 8.03 -1.35
CA ARG A 96 19.01 8.95 -0.22
C ARG A 96 18.95 10.39 -0.73
N ARG A 97 17.86 11.10 -0.44
CA ARG A 97 17.69 12.53 -0.76
C ARG A 97 16.84 13.24 0.29
N HIS A 98 17.05 14.55 0.41
CA HIS A 98 16.21 15.41 1.24
C HIS A 98 14.99 15.88 0.44
N SER A 99 13.82 15.82 1.06
CA SER A 99 12.53 16.27 0.54
C SER A 99 12.21 17.67 1.05
N GLU A 100 11.75 18.52 0.13
CA GLU A 100 11.23 19.86 0.45
C GLU A 100 9.72 19.85 0.74
N CYS A 101 9.06 18.69 0.61
CA CYS A 101 7.60 18.53 0.79
C CYS A 101 7.21 18.03 2.19
N GLY A 102 8.11 18.12 3.17
CA GLY A 102 7.83 17.79 4.58
C GLY A 102 8.15 16.34 4.98
N ASN A 103 8.58 15.48 4.05
CA ASN A 103 8.96 14.09 4.37
C ASN A 103 10.39 13.96 4.96
N GLY A 104 11.14 15.07 5.03
CA GLY A 104 12.51 15.08 5.54
C GLY A 104 13.45 14.26 4.66
N VAL A 105 14.14 13.26 5.19
CA VAL A 105 15.06 12.43 4.38
C VAL A 105 14.33 11.20 3.83
N VAL A 106 14.26 11.07 2.51
CA VAL A 106 13.77 9.86 1.84
C VAL A 106 14.97 8.95 1.54
N SER A 107 14.94 7.72 2.05
CA SER A 107 15.99 6.71 1.81
C SER A 107 15.40 5.38 1.36
N VAL A 108 16.14 4.64 0.52
CA VAL A 108 15.77 3.28 0.09
C VAL A 108 16.91 2.34 0.41
N SER A 109 16.60 1.29 1.17
CA SER A 109 17.52 0.19 1.48
C SER A 109 17.18 -1.05 0.65
N ALA A 110 18.22 -1.75 0.25
CA ALA A 110 18.18 -2.97 -0.54
C ALA A 110 18.52 -4.19 0.31
N TYR A 111 17.72 -5.24 0.22
CA TYR A 111 17.95 -6.52 0.89
C TYR A 111 17.82 -7.65 -0.12
N PRO A 112 18.62 -8.73 -0.05
CA PRO A 112 18.40 -9.91 -0.87
C PRO A 112 17.00 -10.49 -0.67
N ALA A 113 16.36 -10.95 -1.74
CA ALA A 113 15.11 -11.71 -1.67
C ALA A 113 15.38 -13.18 -1.99
N SER A 114 14.84 -14.11 -1.19
CA SER A 114 15.04 -15.56 -1.41
C SER A 114 14.26 -16.12 -2.60
N ARG A 115 13.23 -15.38 -3.05
CA ARG A 115 12.33 -15.76 -4.13
C ARG A 115 12.41 -14.79 -5.31
N PRO A 116 12.11 -15.25 -6.55
CA PRO A 116 12.04 -16.65 -6.94
C PRO A 116 13.43 -17.30 -6.83
N ALA A 117 13.45 -18.62 -6.63
CA ALA A 117 14.70 -19.38 -6.58
C ALA A 117 15.45 -19.29 -7.93
N THR A 118 16.78 -19.42 -7.87
CA THR A 118 17.69 -19.26 -9.03
C THR A 118 17.34 -20.19 -10.20
N GLU A 119 16.78 -21.37 -9.93
CA GLU A 119 16.28 -22.31 -10.93
C GLU A 119 15.15 -21.75 -11.83
N HIS A 120 14.41 -20.74 -11.36
CA HIS A 120 13.35 -20.10 -12.14
C HIS A 120 13.86 -18.91 -12.97
N TRP A 121 15.07 -18.42 -12.71
CA TRP A 121 15.62 -17.25 -13.40
C TRP A 121 15.78 -17.46 -14.91
N PRO A 122 16.26 -18.62 -15.40
CA PRO A 122 16.40 -18.85 -16.85
C PRO A 122 15.09 -18.70 -17.63
N ALA A 123 13.94 -19.05 -17.03
CA ALA A 123 12.63 -18.85 -17.67
C ALA A 123 12.31 -17.37 -17.84
N LYS A 124 12.60 -16.55 -16.82
CA LYS A 124 12.40 -15.10 -16.87
C LYS A 124 13.41 -14.40 -17.79
N GLU A 125 14.66 -14.86 -17.82
CA GLU A 125 15.69 -14.39 -18.77
C GLU A 125 15.25 -14.63 -20.22
N ARG A 126 14.77 -15.84 -20.54
CA ARG A 126 14.24 -16.18 -21.87
C ARG A 126 13.06 -15.29 -22.24
N TRP A 127 12.15 -15.07 -21.30
CA TRP A 127 11.00 -14.20 -21.51
C TRP A 127 11.40 -12.74 -21.83
N LEU A 128 12.44 -12.21 -21.18
CA LEU A 128 13.01 -10.89 -21.51
C LEU A 128 13.66 -10.89 -22.90
N GLN A 129 14.41 -11.94 -23.23
CA GLN A 129 15.05 -12.09 -24.55
C GLN A 129 14.01 -12.13 -25.68
N GLU A 130 12.92 -12.89 -25.51
CA GLU A 130 11.83 -12.97 -26.48
C GLU A 130 11.13 -11.62 -26.68
N ARG A 131 10.95 -10.83 -25.61
CA ARG A 131 10.40 -9.47 -25.72
C ARG A 131 11.36 -8.51 -26.41
N ASN A 132 12.63 -8.53 -26.04
CA ASN A 132 13.66 -7.71 -26.68
C ASN A 132 13.76 -8.01 -28.18
N ALA A 133 13.69 -9.28 -28.58
CA ALA A 133 13.69 -9.67 -29.99
C ALA A 133 12.45 -9.18 -30.76
N ARG A 134 11.30 -8.98 -30.09
CA ARG A 134 10.10 -8.38 -30.71
C ARG A 134 10.23 -6.87 -30.88
N LEU A 135 10.85 -6.19 -29.91
CA LEU A 135 11.08 -4.74 -29.97
C LEU A 135 12.23 -4.39 -30.94
N TYR A 136 13.24 -5.25 -31.01
CA TYR A 136 14.45 -5.08 -31.83
C TYR A 136 14.72 -6.32 -32.70
N PRO A 137 13.92 -6.56 -33.76
CA PRO A 137 14.10 -7.73 -34.62
C PRO A 137 15.48 -7.77 -35.31
N GLU A 138 16.04 -6.62 -35.65
CA GLU A 138 17.34 -6.51 -36.34
C GLU A 138 18.54 -6.88 -35.46
N SER A 139 18.36 -6.83 -34.13
CA SER A 139 19.37 -7.22 -33.13
C SER A 139 19.06 -8.56 -32.47
N ALA A 140 18.10 -9.32 -33.02
CA ALA A 140 17.65 -10.56 -32.43
C ALA A 140 18.80 -11.58 -32.32
N GLY A 141 19.04 -12.07 -31.10
CA GLY A 141 20.10 -13.03 -30.79
C GLY A 141 21.47 -12.42 -30.48
N ALA A 142 21.66 -11.10 -30.66
CA ALA A 142 22.88 -10.42 -30.24
C ALA A 142 22.89 -10.14 -28.72
N ASP A 143 21.70 -9.86 -28.16
CA ASP A 143 21.52 -9.51 -26.75
C ASP A 143 21.18 -10.73 -25.89
N GLN A 144 21.92 -10.93 -24.80
CA GLN A 144 21.54 -11.84 -23.73
C GLN A 144 21.11 -11.07 -22.50
N PHE A 145 20.00 -11.49 -21.90
CA PHE A 145 19.57 -11.02 -20.59
C PHE A 145 20.01 -11.99 -19.51
N LYS A 146 20.56 -11.45 -18.43
CA LYS A 146 20.96 -12.19 -17.25
C LYS A 146 20.46 -11.52 -15.98
N ILE A 147 19.82 -12.30 -15.11
CA ILE A 147 19.34 -11.81 -13.82
C ILE A 147 20.51 -11.80 -12.85
N LEU A 148 20.73 -10.66 -12.19
CA LEU A 148 21.72 -10.52 -11.12
C LEU A 148 21.14 -10.91 -9.76
N GLY A 149 19.85 -10.69 -9.57
CA GLY A 149 19.15 -11.12 -8.37
C GLY A 149 17.79 -10.45 -8.20
N TYR A 150 17.12 -10.86 -7.13
CA TYR A 150 15.91 -10.23 -6.63
C TYR A 150 16.21 -9.60 -5.28
N GLN A 151 15.68 -8.40 -5.07
CA GLN A 151 15.89 -7.62 -3.87
C GLN A 151 14.58 -7.06 -3.35
N TRP A 152 14.43 -7.04 -2.04
CA TRP A 152 13.47 -6.17 -1.38
C TRP A 152 14.04 -4.76 -1.33
N ARG A 153 13.22 -3.77 -1.70
CA ARG A 153 13.50 -2.35 -1.60
C ARG A 153 12.57 -1.76 -0.57
N VAL A 154 13.13 -1.19 0.48
CA VAL A 154 12.36 -0.62 1.59
C VAL A 154 12.63 0.87 1.66
N MET A 155 11.61 1.66 1.37
CA MET A 155 11.64 3.11 1.46
C MET A 155 11.27 3.58 2.86
N ARG A 156 12.03 4.54 3.39
CA ARG A 156 11.83 5.15 4.70
C ARG A 156 11.88 6.67 4.61
N PHE A 157 11.12 7.31 5.50
CA PHE A 157 11.28 8.72 5.82
C PHE A 157 12.06 8.89 7.12
N ASN A 158 12.98 9.84 7.10
CA ASN A 158 13.89 10.16 8.19
C ASN A 158 14.65 8.95 8.73
N ASP A 159 14.87 7.91 7.91
CA ASP A 159 15.45 6.60 8.26
C ASP A 159 14.66 5.75 9.27
N HIS A 160 13.48 6.19 9.74
CA HIS A 160 12.72 5.51 10.79
C HIS A 160 11.33 5.08 10.32
N THR A 161 10.57 5.99 9.70
CA THR A 161 9.19 5.70 9.28
C THR A 161 9.22 4.86 8.02
N ARG A 162 8.85 3.57 8.13
CA ARG A 162 8.73 2.67 6.97
C ARG A 162 7.50 3.06 6.16
N GLN A 163 7.71 3.42 4.90
CA GLN A 163 6.65 3.92 4.03
C GLN A 163 6.21 2.87 3.01
N SER A 164 7.16 2.22 2.34
CA SER A 164 6.83 1.26 1.29
C SER A 164 7.87 0.16 1.16
N THR A 165 7.41 -1.03 0.78
CA THR A 165 8.26 -2.16 0.40
C THR A 165 7.87 -2.65 -0.98
N ALA A 166 8.87 -2.81 -1.84
CA ALA A 166 8.74 -3.36 -3.17
C ALA A 166 9.71 -4.51 -3.39
N LYS A 167 9.32 -5.49 -4.21
CA LYS A 167 10.24 -6.50 -4.72
C LYS A 167 10.74 -6.10 -6.09
N VAL A 168 12.05 -6.13 -6.30
CA VAL A 168 12.70 -5.67 -7.53
C VAL A 168 13.60 -6.77 -8.08
N MET A 169 13.44 -7.06 -9.37
CA MET A 169 14.40 -7.85 -10.13
C MET A 169 15.44 -6.89 -10.71
N THR A 170 16.71 -7.25 -10.54
CA THR A 170 17.82 -6.59 -11.21
C THR A 170 18.34 -7.52 -12.30
N CYS A 171 18.39 -7.05 -13.54
CA CYS A 171 18.97 -7.81 -14.64
C CYS A 171 19.88 -6.92 -15.48
N TYR A 172 20.75 -7.55 -16.28
CA TYR A 172 21.54 -6.84 -17.27
C TYR A 172 21.42 -7.43 -18.67
N ARG A 173 21.60 -6.56 -19.68
CA ARG A 173 21.73 -6.89 -21.09
C ARG A 173 23.21 -6.85 -21.50
N THR A 174 23.71 -7.91 -22.12
CA THR A 174 25.14 -8.06 -22.45
C THR A 174 25.69 -7.05 -23.45
N SER A 175 24.82 -6.45 -24.27
CA SER A 175 25.19 -5.54 -25.36
C SER A 175 24.49 -4.19 -25.21
N GLY A 176 25.20 -3.13 -25.59
CA GLY A 176 24.75 -1.73 -25.55
C GLY A 176 25.41 -0.89 -24.45
N GLN A 177 25.34 0.44 -24.59
CA GLN A 177 25.94 1.41 -23.66
C GLN A 177 25.27 1.44 -22.26
N ARG A 178 24.13 0.76 -22.09
CA ARG A 178 23.29 0.76 -20.88
C ARG A 178 22.75 -0.65 -20.68
N SER A 179 23.33 -1.35 -19.71
CA SER A 179 23.09 -2.77 -19.52
C SER A 179 22.17 -3.07 -18.34
N LEU A 180 22.09 -2.25 -17.29
CA LEU A 180 21.37 -2.59 -16.05
C LEU A 180 19.90 -2.12 -16.05
N PHE A 181 18.99 -3.01 -15.66
CA PHE A 181 17.56 -2.75 -15.54
C PHE A 181 17.05 -3.13 -14.15
N LEU A 182 16.17 -2.29 -13.62
CA LEU A 182 15.41 -2.55 -12.38
C LEU A 182 13.94 -2.72 -12.74
N MET A 183 13.35 -3.83 -12.33
CA MET A 183 11.94 -4.12 -12.58
C MET A 183 11.24 -4.47 -11.27
N GLN A 184 10.40 -3.57 -10.78
CA GLN A 184 9.45 -3.90 -9.72
C GLN A 184 8.55 -5.06 -10.14
N GLN A 185 8.37 -6.03 -9.25
CA GLN A 185 7.55 -7.20 -9.48
C GLN A 185 6.08 -6.86 -9.22
N PRO A 186 5.25 -6.71 -10.26
CA PRO A 186 3.91 -6.14 -10.13
C PRO A 186 2.94 -7.04 -9.35
N HIS A 187 3.23 -8.33 -9.23
CA HIS A 187 2.36 -9.32 -8.59
C HIS A 187 2.61 -9.45 -7.08
N VAL A 188 3.58 -8.71 -6.53
CA VAL A 188 4.03 -8.86 -5.15
C VAL A 188 3.58 -7.68 -4.31
N LEU A 189 2.76 -7.95 -3.29
CA LEU A 189 2.43 -7.01 -2.23
C LEU A 189 3.06 -7.54 -0.94
N ALA A 190 4.09 -6.86 -0.42
CA ALA A 190 4.80 -7.34 0.76
C ALA A 190 4.08 -6.98 2.08
N VAL A 191 3.54 -5.76 2.15
CA VAL A 191 3.01 -5.21 3.40
C VAL A 191 1.53 -5.60 3.55
N PRO A 192 1.11 -6.24 4.66
CA PRO A 192 -0.24 -6.75 4.86
C PRO A 192 -1.35 -5.71 4.71
N TYR A 193 -1.12 -4.43 5.06
CA TYR A 193 -2.16 -3.40 4.93
C TYR A 193 -2.54 -3.18 3.45
N VAL A 194 -1.59 -3.29 2.52
CA VAL A 194 -1.88 -3.14 1.08
C VAL A 194 -2.74 -4.30 0.58
N LYS A 195 -2.46 -5.53 1.04
CA LYS A 195 -3.34 -6.69 0.78
C LYS A 195 -4.73 -6.45 1.37
N SER A 196 -4.81 -5.86 2.55
CA SER A 196 -6.10 -5.53 3.18
C SER A 196 -6.92 -4.52 2.40
N MET A 197 -6.30 -3.42 1.95
CA MET A 197 -6.94 -2.43 1.10
C MET A 197 -7.45 -3.07 -0.20
N VAL A 198 -6.60 -3.84 -0.88
CA VAL A 198 -6.97 -4.55 -2.12
C VAL A 198 -8.14 -5.51 -1.88
N SER A 199 -8.06 -6.36 -0.86
CA SER A 199 -9.10 -7.35 -0.56
C SER A 199 -10.43 -6.71 -0.20
N ALA A 200 -10.45 -5.73 0.71
CA ALA A 200 -11.66 -5.08 1.16
C ALA A 200 -12.29 -4.19 0.09
N GLY A 201 -11.47 -3.40 -0.61
CA GLY A 201 -11.90 -2.53 -1.71
C GLY A 201 -12.49 -3.30 -2.88
N LEU A 202 -11.73 -4.25 -3.42
CA LEU A 202 -12.15 -4.99 -4.62
C LEU A 202 -13.34 -5.93 -4.35
N THR A 203 -13.49 -6.43 -3.13
CA THR A 203 -14.68 -7.23 -2.76
C THR A 203 -15.94 -6.38 -2.61
N THR A 204 -15.80 -5.08 -2.36
CA THR A 204 -16.94 -4.17 -2.21
C THR A 204 -17.61 -3.86 -3.55
N LEU A 205 -16.85 -3.71 -4.64
CA LEU A 205 -17.35 -3.44 -5.99
C LEU A 205 -18.46 -4.43 -6.46
N PRO A 206 -18.25 -5.76 -6.48
CA PRO A 206 -19.28 -6.72 -6.88
C PRO A 206 -20.44 -6.82 -5.88
N CYS A 207 -20.26 -6.36 -4.63
CA CYS A 207 -21.36 -6.20 -3.68
C CYS A 207 -22.25 -5.00 -4.02
N SER A 208 -21.69 -4.03 -4.75
CA SER A 208 -22.36 -2.83 -5.27
C SER A 208 -22.70 -2.92 -6.76
N ALA A 209 -22.82 -4.15 -7.28
CA ALA A 209 -23.25 -4.47 -8.67
C ALA A 209 -22.26 -4.11 -9.80
N TYR A 210 -20.97 -3.91 -9.49
CA TYR A 210 -19.93 -3.78 -10.52
C TYR A 210 -19.46 -5.16 -11.04
N ASP A 211 -19.30 -5.29 -12.37
CA ASP A 211 -18.74 -6.51 -12.99
C ASP A 211 -17.21 -6.49 -12.97
N LEU A 212 -16.65 -6.92 -11.84
CA LEU A 212 -15.20 -7.00 -11.64
C LEU A 212 -14.50 -7.97 -12.63
N PRO A 213 -15.05 -9.15 -12.96
CA PRO A 213 -14.49 -10.01 -14.00
C PRO A 213 -14.32 -9.36 -15.38
N GLU A 214 -15.29 -8.57 -15.85
CA GLU A 214 -15.18 -7.88 -17.16
C GLU A 214 -14.09 -6.81 -17.18
N ALA A 215 -13.90 -6.08 -16.08
CA ALA A 215 -12.77 -5.16 -15.92
C ALA A 215 -11.42 -5.89 -15.90
N ALA A 216 -11.37 -7.07 -15.26
CA ALA A 216 -10.17 -7.88 -15.17
C ALA A 216 -9.73 -8.42 -16.55
N SER A 217 -10.69 -8.88 -17.36
CA SER A 217 -10.46 -9.35 -18.73
C SER A 217 -10.16 -8.22 -19.71
N GLY A 218 -10.57 -6.99 -19.39
CA GLY A 218 -10.45 -5.79 -20.22
C GLY A 218 -11.60 -5.61 -21.21
N GLN A 219 -12.73 -6.27 -20.95
CA GLN A 219 -13.98 -6.03 -21.67
C GLN A 219 -14.62 -4.72 -21.24
N ASP A 220 -14.48 -4.38 -19.96
CA ASP A 220 -14.91 -3.11 -19.39
C ASP A 220 -13.72 -2.29 -18.89
N ASN A 221 -13.91 -0.98 -18.87
CA ASN A 221 -12.93 -0.06 -18.34
C ASN A 221 -13.14 0.16 -16.83
N MET A 222 -12.04 0.30 -16.10
CA MET A 222 -12.05 0.64 -14.67
C MET A 222 -11.13 1.82 -14.40
N LYS A 223 -11.66 2.90 -13.82
CA LYS A 223 -10.85 4.05 -13.41
C LYS A 223 -10.54 3.96 -11.93
N ILE A 224 -9.25 3.92 -11.64
CA ILE A 224 -8.73 3.81 -10.28
C ILE A 224 -7.90 5.05 -9.96
N LEU A 225 -8.09 5.63 -8.79
CA LEU A 225 -7.24 6.69 -8.24
C LEU A 225 -6.46 6.16 -7.03
N CYS A 226 -5.15 6.37 -6.99
CA CYS A 226 -4.31 6.11 -5.84
C CYS A 226 -3.72 7.43 -5.34
N ILE A 227 -4.08 7.85 -4.13
CA ILE A 227 -3.52 9.02 -3.46
C ILE A 227 -2.46 8.53 -2.49
N GLY A 228 -1.22 8.97 -2.69
CA GLY A 228 -0.03 8.40 -2.07
C GLY A 228 0.56 7.32 -2.98
N HIS A 229 1.74 7.60 -3.55
CA HIS A 229 2.42 6.67 -4.46
C HIS A 229 3.30 5.70 -3.69
N GLY A 230 4.00 6.20 -2.68
CA GLY A 230 5.00 5.44 -1.97
C GLY A 230 6.05 4.86 -2.93
N GLY A 231 6.26 3.55 -2.89
CA GLY A 231 7.11 2.83 -3.83
C GLY A 231 6.40 2.32 -5.08
N GLY A 232 5.12 2.62 -5.28
CA GLY A 232 4.35 2.24 -6.46
C GLY A 232 3.79 0.81 -6.49
N SER A 233 3.96 0.01 -5.42
CA SER A 233 3.54 -1.39 -5.38
C SER A 233 2.02 -1.57 -5.58
N LEU A 234 1.19 -0.76 -4.92
CA LEU A 234 -0.27 -0.82 -5.05
C LEU A 234 -0.76 -0.50 -6.47
N PRO A 235 -0.46 0.67 -7.06
CA PRO A 235 -0.95 0.99 -8.39
C PRO A 235 -0.40 0.07 -9.48
N LEU A 236 0.86 -0.35 -9.37
CA LEU A 236 1.44 -1.31 -10.31
C LEU A 236 0.76 -2.69 -10.21
N PHE A 237 0.43 -3.12 -9.00
CA PHE A 237 -0.35 -4.34 -8.78
C PHE A 237 -1.72 -4.25 -9.45
N LEU A 238 -2.46 -3.18 -9.21
CA LEU A 238 -3.79 -2.98 -9.80
C LEU A 238 -3.74 -2.97 -11.34
N ALA A 239 -2.81 -2.22 -11.93
CA ALA A 239 -2.61 -2.20 -13.38
C ALA A 239 -2.27 -3.59 -13.95
N SER A 240 -1.57 -4.45 -13.19
CA SER A 240 -1.25 -5.81 -13.62
C SER A 240 -2.45 -6.78 -13.55
N LYS A 241 -3.40 -6.52 -12.65
CA LYS A 241 -4.58 -7.37 -12.43
C LYS A 241 -5.77 -7.01 -13.33
N PHE A 242 -5.85 -5.76 -13.77
CA PHE A 242 -6.96 -5.27 -14.58
C PHE A 242 -6.49 -4.85 -15.97
N ARG A 243 -6.94 -5.57 -17.00
CA ARG A 243 -6.59 -5.24 -18.39
C ARG A 243 -7.27 -3.98 -18.90
N GLY A 244 -8.47 -3.67 -18.39
CA GLY A 244 -9.22 -2.45 -18.70
C GLY A 244 -8.97 -1.30 -17.74
N ALA A 245 -7.97 -1.38 -16.85
CA ALA A 245 -7.75 -0.31 -15.88
C ALA A 245 -7.05 0.92 -16.48
N SER A 246 -7.46 2.09 -15.98
CA SER A 246 -6.74 3.35 -16.03
C SER A 246 -6.46 3.79 -14.58
N VAL A 247 -5.21 3.64 -14.16
CA VAL A 247 -4.74 3.93 -12.80
C VAL A 247 -4.08 5.29 -12.78
N HIS A 248 -4.72 6.25 -12.11
CA HIS A 248 -4.15 7.55 -11.81
C HIS A 248 -3.52 7.52 -10.43
N ILE A 249 -2.31 8.04 -10.29
CA ILE A 249 -1.59 8.12 -9.02
C ILE A 249 -1.28 9.58 -8.75
N VAL A 250 -1.43 10.01 -7.50
CA VAL A 250 -1.07 11.36 -7.05
C VAL A 250 -0.07 11.25 -5.92
N GLU A 251 1.10 11.86 -6.13
CA GLU A 251 2.18 11.96 -5.14
C GLU A 251 2.58 13.41 -4.98
N ILE A 252 2.66 13.89 -3.75
CA ILE A 252 3.02 15.28 -3.47
C ILE A 252 4.53 15.49 -3.58
N ASP A 253 5.33 14.47 -3.29
CA ASP A 253 6.77 14.58 -3.13
C ASP A 253 7.54 14.06 -4.36
N PRO A 254 8.19 14.92 -5.16
CA PRO A 254 8.99 14.51 -6.30
C PRO A 254 10.19 13.63 -5.92
N VAL A 255 10.68 13.69 -4.67
CA VAL A 255 11.76 12.83 -4.17
C VAL A 255 11.27 11.40 -3.98
N VAL A 256 10.03 11.21 -3.52
CA VAL A 256 9.38 9.89 -3.42
C VAL A 256 9.22 9.29 -4.82
N VAL A 257 8.74 10.09 -5.78
CA VAL A 257 8.65 9.65 -7.18
C VAL A 257 10.03 9.24 -7.72
N SER A 258 11.05 10.06 -7.50
CA SER A 258 12.43 9.73 -7.91
C SER A 258 12.94 8.44 -7.28
N ALA A 259 12.70 8.23 -5.97
CA ALA A 259 13.08 7.03 -5.26
C ALA A 259 12.41 5.78 -5.85
N SER A 260 11.12 5.89 -6.19
CA SER A 260 10.34 4.80 -6.76
C SER A 260 10.90 4.33 -8.11
N ILE A 261 11.31 5.26 -8.97
CA ILE A 261 11.84 4.97 -10.30
C ILE A 261 13.27 4.45 -10.19
N GLU A 262 14.15 5.23 -9.57
CA GLU A 262 15.59 5.01 -9.61
C GLU A 262 16.05 3.83 -8.74
N ALA A 263 15.34 3.53 -7.65
CA ALA A 263 15.76 2.51 -6.70
C ALA A 263 14.73 1.39 -6.50
N MET A 264 13.45 1.67 -6.73
CA MET A 264 12.37 0.68 -6.57
C MET A 264 11.89 0.10 -7.91
N GLY A 265 12.45 0.55 -9.03
CA GLY A 265 12.18 0.01 -10.36
C GLY A 265 10.74 0.22 -10.82
N PHE A 266 10.10 1.33 -10.44
CA PHE A 266 8.80 1.74 -10.97
C PHE A 266 8.94 2.29 -12.40
N PRO A 267 7.99 2.04 -13.32
CA PRO A 267 8.08 2.52 -14.70
C PRO A 267 8.16 4.05 -14.78
N MET A 268 9.11 4.57 -15.56
CA MET A 268 9.36 6.00 -15.67
C MET A 268 8.36 6.68 -16.62
N SER A 269 7.98 6.01 -17.71
CA SER A 269 7.04 6.53 -18.71
C SER A 269 5.66 6.83 -18.14
N SER A 270 5.32 6.22 -17.00
CA SER A 270 4.07 6.48 -16.29
C SER A 270 4.00 7.88 -15.67
N VAL A 271 5.11 8.60 -15.48
CA VAL A 271 5.11 9.92 -14.81
C VAL A 271 4.78 11.04 -15.77
N LYS A 272 3.74 11.84 -15.44
CA LYS A 272 3.31 12.99 -16.24
C LYS A 272 4.21 14.19 -15.98
N GLY A 273 4.59 14.88 -17.06
CA GLY A 273 5.30 16.16 -16.99
C GLY A 273 6.82 16.07 -16.80
N LEU A 274 7.39 14.88 -16.61
CA LEU A 274 8.84 14.69 -16.68
C LEU A 274 9.26 14.53 -18.15
N SER A 275 10.16 15.39 -18.62
CA SER A 275 10.86 15.18 -19.89
C SER A 275 11.83 14.00 -19.74
N SER A 276 11.86 13.10 -20.73
CA SER A 276 12.78 11.96 -20.78
C SER A 276 14.25 12.39 -20.90
N GLU A 277 14.83 12.93 -19.83
CA GLU A 277 16.28 12.91 -19.62
C GLU A 277 16.69 11.58 -18.95
N SER A 278 16.03 10.49 -19.35
CA SER A 278 16.25 9.17 -18.77
C SER A 278 17.59 8.59 -19.18
N MET A 279 18.28 7.99 -18.21
CA MET A 279 19.42 7.13 -18.48
C MET A 279 19.02 5.75 -19.02
N LEU A 280 17.74 5.46 -19.26
CA LEU A 280 17.26 4.22 -19.88
C LEU A 280 16.83 4.43 -21.35
N PRO A 281 16.82 3.38 -22.19
CA PRO A 281 16.19 3.43 -23.51
C PRO A 281 14.71 3.87 -23.42
N ALA A 282 14.21 4.57 -24.44
CA ALA A 282 12.85 5.11 -24.44
C ALA A 282 11.75 4.02 -24.31
N ASP A 283 12.05 2.79 -24.69
CA ASP A 283 11.16 1.62 -24.68
C ASP A 283 11.49 0.63 -23.54
N ALA A 284 12.32 1.03 -22.57
CA ALA A 284 12.69 0.15 -21.45
C ALA A 284 11.45 -0.36 -20.70
N ASP A 285 10.42 0.47 -20.58
CA ASP A 285 9.21 0.10 -19.87
C ASP A 285 8.33 -0.90 -20.67
N ASP A 286 8.38 -0.86 -22.00
CA ASP A 286 7.77 -1.87 -22.88
C ASP A 286 8.43 -3.23 -22.71
N LEU A 287 9.76 -3.24 -22.71
CA LEU A 287 10.54 -4.44 -22.47
C LEU A 287 10.18 -5.08 -21.12
N LEU A 288 10.20 -4.29 -20.05
CA LEU A 288 10.04 -4.78 -18.69
C LEU A 288 8.58 -5.10 -18.35
N TRP A 289 7.62 -4.23 -18.67
CA TRP A 289 6.23 -4.36 -18.23
C TRP A 289 5.23 -4.74 -19.32
N GLY A 290 5.58 -4.57 -20.60
CA GLY A 290 4.77 -5.01 -21.74
C GLY A 290 3.31 -4.53 -21.68
N GLY A 291 3.15 -3.21 -21.60
CA GLY A 291 1.86 -2.52 -21.61
C GLY A 291 1.13 -2.40 -20.27
N ILE A 292 1.69 -2.92 -19.16
CA ILE A 292 1.13 -2.62 -17.82
C ILE A 292 1.34 -1.13 -17.50
N HIS A 293 2.49 -0.56 -17.87
CA HIS A 293 2.84 0.82 -17.57
C HIS A 293 1.95 1.84 -18.32
N ASP A 294 1.41 1.48 -19.49
CA ASP A 294 0.47 2.30 -20.28
C ASP A 294 -0.83 2.62 -19.54
N ARG A 295 -1.19 1.74 -18.59
CA ARG A 295 -2.39 1.89 -17.77
C ARG A 295 -2.19 2.85 -16.61
N ILE A 296 -0.98 3.37 -16.41
CA ILE A 296 -0.61 4.12 -15.22
C ILE A 296 -0.26 5.55 -15.59
N SER A 297 -0.80 6.49 -14.83
CA SER A 297 -0.48 7.92 -14.91
C SER A 297 -0.16 8.46 -13.52
N LEU A 298 1.12 8.69 -13.24
CA LEU A 298 1.62 9.27 -11.99
C LEU A 298 1.75 10.79 -12.13
N HIS A 299 1.04 11.52 -11.27
CA HIS A 299 1.01 12.96 -11.20
C HIS A 299 1.75 13.43 -9.94
N ILE A 300 2.73 14.31 -10.12
CA ILE A 300 3.37 15.02 -9.01
C ILE A 300 2.48 16.22 -8.67
N ALA A 301 1.62 16.09 -7.67
CA ALA A 301 0.63 17.11 -7.31
C ALA A 301 0.10 16.90 -5.89
N ASP A 302 -0.49 17.96 -5.33
CA ASP A 302 -1.33 17.83 -4.15
C ASP A 302 -2.64 17.10 -4.47
N ALA A 303 -3.10 16.24 -3.57
CA ALA A 303 -4.31 15.46 -3.75
C ALA A 303 -5.59 16.32 -3.84
N GLU A 304 -5.67 17.43 -3.09
CA GLU A 304 -6.80 18.35 -3.15
C GLU A 304 -6.79 19.14 -4.46
N ASP A 305 -5.63 19.65 -4.89
CA ASP A 305 -5.52 20.37 -6.15
C ASP A 305 -5.81 19.45 -7.36
N PHE A 306 -5.32 18.21 -7.30
CA PHE A 306 -5.59 17.21 -8.33
C PHE A 306 -7.08 16.90 -8.42
N ILE A 307 -7.76 16.57 -7.31
CA ILE A 307 -9.17 16.18 -7.36
C ILE A 307 -10.10 17.31 -7.82
N VAL A 308 -9.72 18.57 -7.57
CA VAL A 308 -10.44 19.76 -8.02
C VAL A 308 -10.31 19.97 -9.52
N SER A 309 -9.10 19.77 -10.07
CA SER A 309 -8.80 20.01 -11.49
C SER A 309 -9.11 18.81 -12.39
N ASP A 310 -9.11 17.61 -11.83
CA ASP A 310 -9.38 16.38 -12.56
C ASP A 310 -10.81 16.37 -13.13
N SER A 311 -11.00 15.76 -14.30
CA SER A 311 -12.31 15.62 -14.95
C SER A 311 -12.84 14.19 -14.93
N ASN A 312 -12.11 13.24 -14.36
CA ASN A 312 -12.49 11.84 -14.34
C ASN A 312 -13.59 11.55 -13.31
N GLN A 313 -14.20 10.39 -13.50
CA GLN A 313 -15.00 9.72 -12.49
C GLN A 313 -14.34 8.37 -12.22
N TYR A 314 -14.28 7.96 -10.95
CA TYR A 314 -13.53 6.81 -10.47
C TYR A 314 -14.45 5.76 -9.89
N ASP A 315 -14.21 4.51 -10.26
CA ASP A 315 -14.90 3.34 -9.71
C ASP A 315 -14.32 2.98 -8.34
N LEU A 316 -13.01 3.20 -8.17
CA LEU A 316 -12.27 2.85 -6.97
C LEU A 316 -11.21 3.91 -6.66
N VAL A 317 -11.16 4.34 -5.41
CA VAL A 317 -10.15 5.26 -4.90
C VAL A 317 -9.43 4.63 -3.72
N PHE A 318 -8.10 4.62 -3.75
CA PHE A 318 -7.24 4.25 -2.64
C PHE A 318 -6.56 5.49 -2.09
N ILE A 319 -6.53 5.63 -0.77
CA ILE A 319 -5.85 6.71 -0.07
C ILE A 319 -4.90 6.09 0.93
N ASP A 320 -3.61 6.23 0.64
CA ASP A 320 -2.48 5.72 1.42
C ASP A 320 -1.44 6.84 1.55
N ALA A 321 -1.86 7.94 2.18
CA ALA A 321 -1.11 9.18 2.25
C ALA A 321 -1.02 9.69 3.69
N TYR A 322 0.21 9.90 4.14
CA TYR A 322 0.55 10.41 5.45
C TYR A 322 1.52 11.58 5.28
N ASP A 323 1.56 12.47 6.26
CA ASP A 323 2.61 13.48 6.31
C ASP A 323 3.93 12.90 6.88
N GLY A 324 4.99 13.71 6.89
CA GLY A 324 6.29 13.31 7.40
C GLY A 324 6.35 12.96 8.90
N ASP A 325 5.28 13.27 9.65
CA ASP A 325 5.12 12.93 11.07
C ASP A 325 4.21 11.69 11.27
N ASP A 326 3.89 10.96 10.18
CA ASP A 326 3.06 9.74 10.17
C ASP A 326 1.59 9.99 10.54
N ILE A 327 1.07 11.19 10.24
CA ILE A 327 -0.30 11.59 10.54
C ILE A 327 -1.14 11.60 9.26
N PHE A 328 -2.35 11.04 9.34
CA PHE A 328 -3.33 11.13 8.25
C PHE A 328 -3.86 12.56 8.11
N PRO A 329 -3.55 13.30 7.02
CA PRO A 329 -3.75 14.75 6.96
C PRO A 329 -5.23 15.15 7.07
N ARG A 330 -5.52 16.16 7.91
CA ARG A 330 -6.89 16.68 8.14
C ARG A 330 -7.63 17.04 6.85
N LYS A 331 -6.94 17.62 5.88
CA LYS A 331 -7.51 17.99 4.57
C LYS A 331 -8.14 16.80 3.82
N LEU A 332 -7.65 15.58 4.04
CA LEU A 332 -8.15 14.37 3.36
C LEU A 332 -9.40 13.77 4.01
N TRP A 333 -9.89 14.34 5.11
CA TRP A 333 -11.09 13.84 5.80
C TRP A 333 -11.92 14.94 6.45
N ASP A 334 -11.68 16.19 6.08
CA ASP A 334 -12.57 17.28 6.46
C ASP A 334 -13.90 17.17 5.73
N VAL A 335 -14.95 16.86 6.49
CA VAL A 335 -16.35 16.75 6.03
C VAL A 335 -16.76 17.97 5.22
N ASP A 336 -16.36 19.16 5.68
CA ASP A 336 -16.69 20.41 4.99
C ASP A 336 -15.59 20.87 4.04
N GLY A 337 -14.49 20.12 3.96
CA GLY A 337 -13.31 20.43 3.16
C GLY A 337 -13.53 20.29 1.66
N THR A 338 -12.68 20.99 0.91
CA THR A 338 -12.71 21.00 -0.55
C THR A 338 -12.44 19.61 -1.11
N PHE A 339 -11.46 18.89 -0.56
CA PHE A 339 -11.15 17.52 -0.97
C PHE A 339 -12.37 16.58 -0.90
N MET A 340 -13.02 16.43 0.26
CA MET A 340 -14.13 15.48 0.44
C MET A 340 -15.33 15.81 -0.47
N LYS A 341 -15.69 17.10 -0.57
CA LYS A 341 -16.78 17.57 -1.45
C LYS A 341 -16.51 17.31 -2.93
N ASN A 342 -15.25 17.34 -3.37
CA ASN A 342 -14.90 17.02 -4.74
C ASN A 342 -14.77 15.50 -4.93
N LEU A 343 -14.14 14.78 -4.00
CA LEU A 343 -14.03 13.33 -4.05
C LEU A 343 -15.41 12.66 -4.17
N GLU A 344 -16.40 13.10 -3.41
CA GLU A 344 -17.78 12.59 -3.50
C GLU A 344 -18.35 12.70 -4.93
N LYS A 345 -18.06 13.79 -5.65
CA LYS A 345 -18.52 14.02 -7.03
C LYS A 345 -17.72 13.20 -8.05
N LYS A 346 -16.48 12.87 -7.72
CA LYS A 346 -15.56 12.11 -8.59
C LYS A 346 -15.70 10.60 -8.41
N VAL A 347 -16.29 10.11 -7.33
CA VAL A 347 -16.54 8.68 -7.12
C VAL A 347 -17.88 8.28 -7.75
N HIS A 348 -17.89 7.19 -8.52
CA HIS A 348 -19.05 6.71 -9.26
C HIS A 348 -20.31 6.65 -8.36
N PRO A 349 -21.48 7.17 -8.80
CA PRO A 349 -22.65 7.32 -7.94
C PRO A 349 -23.30 6.00 -7.51
N ASP A 350 -23.09 4.92 -8.27
CA ASP A 350 -23.75 3.63 -8.03
C ASP A 350 -22.87 2.60 -7.31
N HIS A 351 -21.66 2.35 -7.80
CA HIS A 351 -20.73 1.35 -7.23
C HIS A 351 -19.43 1.93 -6.68
N GLY A 352 -19.24 3.24 -6.76
CA GLY A 352 -18.00 3.88 -6.38
C GLY A 352 -17.58 3.56 -4.94
N THR A 353 -16.30 3.20 -4.78
CA THR A 353 -15.73 2.75 -3.51
C THR A 353 -14.46 3.52 -3.19
N VAL A 354 -14.31 3.94 -1.94
CA VAL A 354 -13.10 4.59 -1.42
C VAL A 354 -12.51 3.72 -0.31
N VAL A 355 -11.21 3.52 -0.34
CA VAL A 355 -10.45 2.68 0.58
C VAL A 355 -9.31 3.51 1.17
N VAL A 356 -9.21 3.55 2.49
CA VAL A 356 -8.26 4.40 3.21
C VAL A 356 -7.44 3.53 4.15
N ASN A 357 -6.12 3.66 4.10
CA ASN A 357 -5.22 3.13 5.12
C ASN A 357 -5.21 4.08 6.32
N LEU A 358 -5.38 3.55 7.54
CA LEU A 358 -5.31 4.32 8.78
C LEU A 358 -4.39 3.62 9.77
N HIS A 359 -3.56 4.37 10.48
CA HIS A 359 -2.84 3.85 11.65
C HIS A 359 -3.78 3.86 12.85
N SER A 360 -3.82 2.75 13.60
CA SER A 360 -4.61 2.66 14.83
C SER A 360 -4.07 3.65 15.86
N ASP A 361 -4.96 4.47 16.40
CA ASP A 361 -4.70 5.54 17.35
C ASP A 361 -5.04 5.15 18.81
N SER A 362 -5.25 3.85 19.08
CA SER A 362 -5.53 3.37 20.43
C SER A 362 -4.25 3.17 21.24
N GLU A 363 -4.10 3.99 22.28
CA GLU A 363 -3.08 3.78 23.31
C GLU A 363 -3.31 2.43 23.99
N LEU A 364 -2.31 1.54 23.96
CA LEU A 364 -2.27 0.41 24.90
C LEU A 364 -2.20 1.01 26.32
N PRO A 365 -3.11 0.67 27.26
CA PRO A 365 -3.00 1.14 28.62
C PRO A 365 -1.68 0.65 29.20
N ALA A 366 -0.80 1.57 29.58
CA ALA A 366 0.39 1.25 30.34
C ALA A 366 -0.02 0.95 31.80
N SER A 367 -0.44 -0.29 32.07
CA SER A 367 -0.38 -0.87 33.42
C SER A 367 -0.68 -2.37 33.39
N ASP A 368 0.33 -3.10 33.82
CA ASP A 368 0.28 -4.33 34.61
C ASP A 368 0.09 -5.69 33.92
N ALA A 369 1.04 -6.54 34.30
CA ALA A 369 1.11 -7.95 34.02
C ALA A 369 -0.05 -8.71 34.68
N GLU A 370 -0.27 -9.93 34.16
CA GLU A 370 -1.13 -10.99 34.70
C GLU A 370 -2.63 -10.87 34.44
N SER A 371 -3.04 -11.36 33.27
CA SER A 371 -4.05 -12.44 33.19
C SER A 371 -4.12 -12.95 31.75
N VAL A 372 -3.76 -14.22 31.60
CA VAL A 372 -3.96 -15.00 30.38
C VAL A 372 -5.40 -15.46 30.40
N ASP A 373 -6.30 -14.73 29.75
CA ASP A 373 -7.50 -15.28 29.09
C ASP A 373 -8.27 -14.19 28.36
N GLN A 374 -8.85 -14.55 27.20
CA GLN A 374 -9.69 -13.76 26.29
C GLN A 374 -8.97 -13.05 25.12
N PHE A 375 -8.54 -13.84 24.14
CA PHE A 375 -8.27 -13.39 22.77
C PHE A 375 -9.58 -13.02 22.05
N GLN A 376 -10.01 -11.77 22.21
CA GLN A 376 -10.75 -11.02 21.19
C GLN A 376 -10.05 -9.67 21.01
N SER A 377 -8.99 -9.64 20.21
CA SER A 377 -8.26 -8.40 19.90
C SER A 377 -9.05 -7.51 18.94
N ILE A 378 -10.17 -6.97 19.42
CA ILE A 378 -10.78 -5.78 18.87
C ILE A 378 -9.91 -4.64 19.40
N LEU A 379 -8.93 -4.18 18.63
CA LEU A 379 -8.31 -2.89 18.93
C LEU A 379 -9.45 -1.86 18.87
N PRO A 380 -9.78 -1.15 19.97
CA PRO A 380 -10.80 -0.12 19.90
C PRO A 380 -10.36 0.92 18.86
N MET A 381 -11.30 1.50 18.12
CA MET A 381 -10.99 2.69 17.32
C MET A 381 -10.73 3.83 18.29
N GLY A 382 -9.62 4.55 18.14
CA GLY A 382 -9.44 5.80 18.86
C GLY A 382 -10.30 6.92 18.26
N ARG A 383 -10.19 8.11 18.84
CA ARG A 383 -11.05 9.24 18.53
C ARG A 383 -10.83 9.74 17.10
N GLN A 384 -9.59 9.80 16.64
CA GLN A 384 -9.26 10.32 15.31
C GLN A 384 -9.74 9.35 14.23
N VAL A 385 -9.45 8.05 14.37
CA VAL A 385 -9.91 7.04 13.41
C VAL A 385 -11.44 7.03 13.31
N SER A 386 -12.14 7.15 14.43
CA SER A 386 -13.60 7.22 14.46
C SER A 386 -14.15 8.44 13.72
N GLN A 387 -13.53 9.61 13.88
CA GLN A 387 -13.92 10.84 13.18
C GLN A 387 -13.68 10.74 11.67
N VAL A 388 -12.56 10.16 11.25
CA VAL A 388 -12.29 9.88 9.83
C VAL A 388 -13.36 8.96 9.27
N CYS A 389 -13.65 7.85 9.94
CA CYS A 389 -14.68 6.89 9.51
C CYS A 389 -16.06 7.55 9.34
N GLN A 390 -16.45 8.39 10.30
CA GLN A 390 -17.71 9.14 10.23
C GLN A 390 -17.74 10.11 9.06
N ALA A 391 -16.64 10.82 8.80
CA ALA A 391 -16.56 11.75 7.67
C ALA A 391 -16.79 11.05 6.33
N TYR A 392 -16.09 9.93 6.09
CA TYR A 392 -16.29 9.15 4.87
C TYR A 392 -17.70 8.55 4.78
N LYS A 393 -18.24 8.05 5.89
CA LYS A 393 -19.62 7.55 5.92
C LYS A 393 -20.63 8.63 5.51
N GLN A 394 -20.46 9.87 5.95
CA GLN A 394 -21.37 10.97 5.62
C GLN A 394 -21.43 11.26 4.12
N HIS A 395 -20.31 11.17 3.40
CA HIS A 395 -20.26 11.41 1.95
C HIS A 395 -20.67 10.20 1.08
N PHE A 396 -20.46 8.97 1.57
CA PHE A 396 -20.66 7.77 0.73
C PHE A 396 -21.86 6.91 1.13
N GLY A 397 -22.38 7.06 2.35
CA GLY A 397 -23.59 6.41 2.85
C GLY A 397 -23.34 5.12 3.63
N LEU A 398 -22.39 4.29 3.21
CA LEU A 398 -21.92 3.12 3.96
C LEU A 398 -20.42 3.24 4.23
N ALA A 399 -19.99 2.90 5.44
CA ALA A 399 -18.58 2.67 5.73
C ALA A 399 -18.39 1.49 6.70
N PHE A 400 -17.29 0.77 6.54
CA PHE A 400 -16.85 -0.30 7.44
C PHE A 400 -15.33 -0.31 7.54
N THR A 401 -14.81 -0.98 8.55
CA THR A 401 -13.37 -1.17 8.73
C THR A 401 -13.02 -2.62 8.90
N ALA A 402 -11.80 -2.98 8.53
CA ALA A 402 -11.16 -4.25 8.85
C ALA A 402 -9.78 -4.00 9.47
N ALA A 403 -9.44 -4.74 10.52
CA ALA A 403 -8.13 -4.69 11.14
C ALA A 403 -7.12 -5.49 10.30
N VAL A 404 -5.96 -4.91 10.06
CA VAL A 404 -4.91 -5.55 9.28
C VAL A 404 -4.20 -6.61 10.14
N PRO A 405 -4.02 -7.85 9.64
CA PRO A 405 -3.23 -8.85 10.35
C PRO A 405 -1.77 -8.41 10.56
N TRP A 406 -1.20 -8.75 11.71
CA TRP A 406 0.22 -8.52 12.10
C TRP A 406 0.68 -7.06 12.21
N LEU A 407 -0.14 -6.09 11.80
CA LEU A 407 0.17 -4.66 11.86
C LEU A 407 -0.94 -3.90 12.58
N CYS A 408 -0.63 -2.69 13.05
CA CYS A 408 -1.59 -1.81 13.72
C CYS A 408 -2.40 -0.94 12.73
N ASN A 409 -2.56 -1.39 11.48
CA ASN A 409 -3.31 -0.67 10.46
C ASN A 409 -4.79 -1.06 10.50
N ILE A 410 -5.63 -0.11 10.10
CA ILE A 410 -7.06 -0.28 9.89
C ILE A 410 -7.35 0.11 8.45
N THR A 411 -7.97 -0.80 7.70
CA THR A 411 -8.50 -0.50 6.37
C THR A 411 -9.92 0.02 6.54
N LEU A 412 -10.15 1.28 6.23
CA LEU A 412 -11.49 1.87 6.10
C LEU A 412 -11.97 1.73 4.66
N VAL A 413 -13.19 1.24 4.47
CA VAL A 413 -13.88 1.24 3.17
C VAL A 413 -15.16 2.03 3.30
N ALA A 414 -15.38 2.98 2.40
CA ALA A 414 -16.60 3.74 2.26
C ALA A 414 -17.15 3.60 0.84
N CYS A 415 -18.45 3.31 0.69
CA CYS A 415 -19.05 3.04 -0.60
C CYS A 415 -20.53 3.41 -0.63
N ARG A 416 -21.08 3.47 -1.85
CA ARG A 416 -22.49 3.74 -2.11
C ARG A 416 -23.37 2.64 -1.51
N ASP A 417 -24.32 3.03 -0.67
CA ASP A 417 -25.08 2.11 0.17
C ASP A 417 -26.18 1.34 -0.57
N LYS A 418 -26.85 1.97 -1.55
CA LYS A 418 -28.06 1.45 -2.22
C LYS A 418 -27.94 -0.02 -2.65
N ALA A 419 -26.91 -0.35 -3.41
CA ALA A 419 -26.74 -1.69 -3.96
C ALA A 419 -26.25 -2.69 -2.90
N ILE A 420 -25.32 -2.28 -2.03
CA ILE A 420 -24.74 -3.17 -1.03
C ILE A 420 -25.74 -3.54 0.07
N THR A 421 -26.64 -2.63 0.48
CA THR A 421 -27.72 -2.88 1.45
C THR A 421 -29.04 -3.34 0.82
N SER A 422 -29.09 -3.51 -0.50
CA SER A 422 -30.29 -4.06 -1.16
C SER A 422 -30.54 -5.50 -0.70
N GLY A 423 -31.78 -5.79 -0.29
CA GLY A 423 -32.20 -7.13 0.14
C GLY A 423 -31.90 -7.47 1.60
N VAL A 424 -31.60 -6.47 2.45
CA VAL A 424 -31.53 -6.67 3.92
C VAL A 424 -32.82 -7.33 4.40
N ARG A 425 -32.70 -8.51 4.99
CA ARG A 425 -33.84 -9.30 5.48
C ARG A 425 -34.24 -8.87 6.89
N LEU A 426 -35.53 -8.95 7.20
CA LEU A 426 -36.03 -8.82 8.58
C LEU A 426 -35.34 -9.85 9.49
N GLY A 427 -34.68 -9.38 10.55
CA GLY A 427 -34.06 -10.21 11.60
C GLY A 427 -32.54 -10.36 11.55
N LEU A 428 -31.84 -9.88 10.51
CA LEU A 428 -30.37 -9.81 10.49
C LEU A 428 -29.90 -8.39 10.84
N SER A 429 -28.85 -8.29 11.66
CA SER A 429 -28.20 -6.99 11.88
C SER A 429 -27.62 -6.46 10.57
N ARG A 430 -27.64 -5.13 10.36
CA ARG A 430 -27.06 -4.51 9.15
C ARG A 430 -25.59 -4.90 8.99
N ARG A 431 -24.86 -5.00 10.10
CA ARG A 431 -23.47 -5.45 10.16
C ARG A 431 -23.30 -6.87 9.59
N ASP A 432 -24.05 -7.85 10.10
CA ASP A 432 -23.91 -9.25 9.68
C ASP A 432 -24.33 -9.44 8.22
N PHE A 433 -25.32 -8.69 7.76
CA PHE A 433 -25.72 -8.70 6.36
C PHE A 433 -24.60 -8.20 5.43
N VAL A 434 -24.02 -7.04 5.73
CA VAL A 434 -22.92 -6.46 4.92
C VAL A 434 -21.71 -7.39 4.94
N LEU A 435 -21.30 -7.87 6.12
CA LEU A 435 -20.19 -8.81 6.25
C LEU A 435 -20.47 -10.09 5.44
N GLY A 436 -21.63 -10.72 5.62
CA GLY A 436 -22.00 -11.94 4.90
C GLY A 436 -21.94 -11.77 3.37
N LYS A 437 -22.38 -10.61 2.86
CA LYS A 437 -22.30 -10.28 1.43
C LYS A 437 -20.86 -10.15 0.96
N LEU A 438 -19.99 -9.44 1.70
CA LEU A 438 -18.56 -9.34 1.39
C LEU A 438 -17.89 -10.72 1.37
N LEU A 439 -18.11 -11.54 2.40
CA LEU A 439 -17.54 -12.89 2.47
C LEU A 439 -17.98 -13.75 1.28
N SER A 440 -19.23 -13.63 0.84
CA SER A 440 -19.77 -14.36 -0.32
C SER A 440 -19.11 -14.01 -1.66
N LYS A 441 -18.48 -12.84 -1.76
CA LYS A 441 -17.82 -12.35 -2.99
C LYS A 441 -16.30 -12.48 -2.97
N SER A 442 -15.68 -12.66 -1.81
CA SER A 442 -14.22 -12.73 -1.65
C SER A 442 -13.55 -13.75 -2.58
N ASP A 443 -14.04 -14.99 -2.61
CA ASP A 443 -13.52 -16.08 -3.43
C ASP A 443 -13.70 -15.87 -4.94
N MET A 444 -14.73 -15.12 -5.36
CA MET A 444 -14.88 -14.69 -6.75
C MET A 444 -13.78 -13.69 -7.14
N VAL A 445 -13.48 -12.71 -6.28
CA VAL A 445 -12.42 -11.72 -6.53
C VAL A 445 -11.05 -12.39 -6.61
N GLU A 446 -10.76 -13.31 -5.68
CA GLU A 446 -9.52 -14.09 -5.67
C GLU A 446 -9.31 -14.83 -7.00
N ARG A 447 -10.35 -15.50 -7.51
CA ARG A 447 -10.29 -16.22 -8.78
C ARG A 447 -10.20 -15.30 -9.99
N ALA A 448 -11.02 -14.25 -10.05
CA ALA A 448 -11.08 -13.34 -11.19
C ALA A 448 -9.73 -12.65 -11.44
N LEU A 449 -9.01 -12.31 -10.36
CA LEU A 449 -7.74 -11.60 -10.43
C LEU A 449 -6.50 -12.50 -10.29
N GLY A 450 -6.71 -13.79 -10.01
CA GLY A 450 -5.63 -14.72 -9.66
C GLY A 450 -4.76 -14.15 -8.54
N LEU A 451 -5.39 -13.77 -7.42
CA LEU A 451 -4.67 -13.23 -6.28
C LEU A 451 -3.78 -14.33 -5.65
N PRO A 452 -2.53 -14.01 -5.28
CA PRO A 452 -1.66 -14.99 -4.65
C PRO A 452 -1.99 -15.21 -3.16
N PHE A 453 -2.84 -14.37 -2.57
CA PHE A 453 -3.25 -14.42 -1.16
C PHE A 453 -4.78 -14.49 -1.02
N PRO A 454 -5.29 -15.04 0.09
CA PRO A 454 -6.73 -15.07 0.37
C PRO A 454 -7.23 -13.69 0.83
N CYS A 455 -8.38 -13.25 0.34
CA CYS A 455 -9.06 -12.02 0.74
C CYS A 455 -9.79 -12.17 2.08
N LEU A 456 -10.28 -13.37 2.38
CA LEU A 456 -11.14 -13.63 3.53
C LEU A 456 -10.56 -13.10 4.87
N PRO A 457 -9.29 -13.37 5.22
CA PRO A 457 -8.72 -12.89 6.50
C PRO A 457 -8.71 -11.36 6.59
N TYR A 458 -8.46 -10.68 5.47
CA TYR A 458 -8.34 -9.23 5.40
C TYR A 458 -9.68 -8.47 5.42
N ILE A 459 -10.80 -9.18 5.24
CA ILE A 459 -12.16 -8.62 5.29
C ILE A 459 -12.79 -8.91 6.65
N LYS A 460 -12.62 -10.14 7.15
CA LYS A 460 -13.29 -10.60 8.37
C LYS A 460 -12.61 -10.08 9.65
N ASN A 461 -11.29 -9.93 9.63
CA ASN A 461 -10.54 -9.60 10.84
C ASN A 461 -10.91 -8.22 11.38
N GLY A 462 -11.33 -8.15 12.63
CA GLY A 462 -11.72 -6.89 13.28
C GLY A 462 -12.84 -6.12 12.55
N PHE A 463 -13.72 -6.82 11.82
CA PHE A 463 -14.76 -6.16 11.03
C PHE A 463 -15.73 -5.36 11.91
N THR A 464 -15.82 -4.07 11.61
CA THR A 464 -16.73 -3.12 12.25
C THR A 464 -17.49 -2.34 11.19
N LEU A 465 -18.82 -2.27 11.33
CA LEU A 465 -19.63 -1.36 10.53
C LEU A 465 -19.65 0.00 11.23
N VAL A 466 -19.42 1.09 10.49
CA VAL A 466 -19.47 2.45 11.05
C VAL A 466 -20.94 2.84 11.21
N GLU A 467 -21.36 3.09 12.45
CA GLU A 467 -22.76 3.40 12.80
C GLU A 467 -23.20 4.84 12.57
#